data_AF-A0A2V8PM68-F1
#
_entry.id   AF-A0A2V8PM68-F1
#
_cell.length_a   1.000
_cell.length_b   1.000
_cell.length_c   1.000
_cell.angle_alpha   90.00
_cell.angle_beta   90.00
_cell.angle_gamma   90.00
#
_symmetry.space_group_name_H-M   'P 1'
#
loop_
_entity.id
_entity.type
_entity.pdbx_description
1 polymer ?
#
loop_
_entity_poly.entity_id
_entity_poly.type
_entity_poly.pdbx_seq_one_letter_code
_entity_poly.pdbx_strand_id
1 'polypeptide(L)'
;MLRKSHFLVALLTSLLTLMPTHAQTNARDQRMINYAKGVDVSRLDPNLRKQSFDPWIRSLIGNARQEWKIEDCGEQIGVQSYDADPPICGKLYSRLSDGRVLRVWIAIASHKTGMKAPPILWLAYFGVPGQELPAAKLSYLPTLVRGVAGQQRGSE
;
A
#
# COMPACT_ATOMS: atom_id res chain seq x y z
N MET A 1 -60.69 -13.94 3.26
CA MET A 1 -59.60 -13.98 4.26
C MET A 1 -58.29 -14.25 3.53
N LEU A 2 -57.66 -13.23 2.97
CA LEU A 2 -56.38 -13.31 2.25
C LEU A 2 -55.71 -11.94 2.36
N ARG A 3 -54.38 -11.88 2.42
CA ARG A 3 -53.51 -10.70 2.65
C ARG A 3 -53.21 -10.40 4.12
N LYS A 4 -52.23 -11.09 4.68
CA LYS A 4 -51.41 -10.56 5.80
C LYS A 4 -50.09 -11.32 5.99
N SER A 5 -49.99 -12.57 5.51
CA SER A 5 -48.80 -13.42 5.76
C SER A 5 -47.59 -13.18 4.84
N HIS A 6 -47.74 -12.54 3.68
CA HIS A 6 -46.61 -12.38 2.74
C HIS A 6 -45.80 -11.09 2.92
N PHE A 7 -46.32 -10.10 3.65
CA PHE A 7 -45.61 -8.83 3.87
C PHE A 7 -44.53 -8.91 4.97
N LEU A 8 -44.68 -9.82 5.95
CA LEU A 8 -43.72 -9.95 7.06
C LEU A 8 -42.43 -10.67 6.67
N VAL A 9 -42.46 -11.54 5.66
CA VAL A 9 -41.26 -12.30 5.23
C VAL A 9 -40.31 -11.42 4.41
N ALA A 10 -40.83 -10.46 3.62
CA ALA A 10 -40.00 -9.58 2.79
C ALA A 10 -39.26 -8.48 3.58
N LEU A 11 -39.75 -8.12 4.77
CA LEU A 11 -39.10 -7.13 5.64
C LEU A 11 -37.96 -7.72 6.48
N LEU A 12 -38.00 -9.04 6.77
CA LEU A 12 -36.95 -9.75 7.52
C LEU A 12 -35.75 -10.14 6.64
N THR A 13 -35.90 -10.23 5.32
CA THR A 13 -34.80 -10.54 4.40
C THR A 13 -33.97 -9.32 3.98
N SER A 14 -34.50 -8.10 4.12
CA SER A 14 -33.77 -6.88 3.75
C SER A 14 -32.79 -6.36 4.82
N LEU A 15 -32.78 -6.93 6.03
CA LEU A 15 -31.91 -6.45 7.13
C LEU A 15 -30.55 -7.14 7.24
N LEU A 16 -30.28 -8.16 6.40
CA LEU A 16 -29.06 -8.99 6.46
C LEU A 16 -27.93 -8.57 5.50
N THR A 17 -28.09 -7.50 4.71
CA THR A 17 -27.11 -7.14 3.67
C THR A 17 -26.15 -6.00 4.03
N LEU A 18 -26.18 -5.47 5.26
CA LEU A 18 -25.22 -4.45 5.73
C LEU A 18 -24.25 -5.02 6.78
N MET A 19 -23.47 -6.04 6.41
CA MET A 19 -22.23 -6.34 7.12
C MET A 19 -21.09 -5.69 6.35
N PRO A 20 -20.51 -4.57 6.81
CA PRO A 20 -19.30 -4.04 6.21
C PRO A 20 -18.22 -5.11 6.33
N THR A 21 -17.80 -5.67 5.20
CA THR A 21 -16.65 -6.56 5.11
C THR A 21 -15.38 -5.73 5.31
N HIS A 22 -15.12 -5.30 6.55
CA HIS A 22 -13.77 -4.91 6.92
C HIS A 22 -12.92 -6.17 6.78
N ALA A 23 -12.05 -6.21 5.78
CA ALA A 23 -11.02 -7.23 5.66
C ALA A 23 -10.24 -7.24 6.98
N GLN A 24 -10.51 -8.21 7.86
CA GLN A 24 -9.82 -8.33 9.13
C GLN A 24 -8.38 -8.71 8.82
N THR A 25 -7.47 -7.73 8.97
CA THR A 25 -6.03 -8.01 8.95
C THR A 25 -5.73 -8.98 10.07
N ASN A 26 -5.24 -10.18 9.74
CA ASN A 26 -4.91 -11.18 10.73
C ASN A 26 -3.70 -10.72 11.58
N ALA A 27 -3.47 -11.35 12.73
CA ALA A 27 -2.41 -10.96 13.66
C ALA A 27 -1.00 -11.06 13.05
N ARG A 28 -0.76 -11.96 12.07
CA ARG A 28 0.52 -12.08 11.37
C ARG A 28 0.75 -10.85 10.50
N ASP A 29 -0.23 -10.49 9.69
CA ASP A 29 -0.14 -9.36 8.77
C ASP A 29 -0.02 -8.06 9.54
N GLN A 30 -0.74 -7.90 10.66
CA GLN A 30 -0.60 -6.72 11.51
C GLN A 30 0.83 -6.56 12.06
N ARG A 31 1.48 -7.65 12.48
CA ARG A 31 2.88 -7.61 12.92
C ARG A 31 3.82 -7.22 11.78
N MET A 32 3.61 -7.77 10.59
CA MET A 32 4.40 -7.46 9.40
C MET A 32 4.20 -6.00 8.94
N ILE A 33 2.98 -5.47 9.01
CA ILE A 33 2.67 -4.07 8.72
C ILE A 33 3.37 -3.17 9.73
N ASN A 34 3.29 -3.48 11.02
CA ASN A 34 3.97 -2.72 12.06
C ASN A 34 5.49 -2.72 11.86
N TYR A 35 6.06 -3.87 11.46
CA TYR A 35 7.47 -3.96 11.09
C TYR A 35 7.79 -3.07 9.89
N ALA A 36 7.05 -3.16 8.78
CA ALA A 36 7.25 -2.33 7.59
C ALA A 36 7.17 -0.83 7.89
N LYS A 37 6.18 -0.40 8.68
CA LYS A 37 6.03 0.99 9.14
C LYS A 37 7.21 1.45 10.01
N GLY A 38 7.78 0.54 10.79
CA GLY A 38 8.89 0.78 11.69
C GLY A 38 10.27 0.76 11.03
N VAL A 39 10.40 0.30 9.78
CA VAL A 39 11.69 0.23 9.09
C VAL A 39 12.35 1.60 9.07
N ASP A 40 13.63 1.65 9.43
CA ASP A 40 14.43 2.85 9.33
C ASP A 40 14.69 3.18 7.85
N VAL A 41 14.27 4.36 7.40
CA VAL A 41 14.39 4.77 6.00
C VAL A 41 15.84 4.87 5.54
N SER A 42 16.81 5.09 6.44
CA SER A 42 18.23 5.09 6.11
C SER A 42 18.77 3.70 5.75
N ARG A 43 18.08 2.63 6.20
CA ARG A 43 18.39 1.24 5.79
C ARG A 43 17.85 0.91 4.40
N LEU A 44 16.80 1.62 3.96
CA LEU A 44 16.21 1.49 2.62
C LEU A 44 16.91 2.40 1.60
N ASP A 45 17.39 3.56 2.06
CA ASP A 45 18.10 4.54 1.26
C ASP A 45 19.11 5.31 2.13
N PRO A 46 20.42 5.07 1.97
CA PRO A 46 21.47 5.71 2.77
C PRO A 46 21.53 7.24 2.68
N ASN A 47 20.88 7.86 1.69
CA ASN A 47 20.83 9.32 1.58
C ASN A 47 19.83 9.96 2.56
N LEU A 48 19.00 9.16 3.22
CA LEU A 48 18.01 9.63 4.17
C LEU A 48 18.55 9.58 5.60
N ARG A 49 18.07 10.53 6.43
CA ARG A 49 18.35 10.51 7.87
C ARG A 49 17.60 9.37 8.54
N LYS A 50 18.18 8.85 9.62
CA LYS A 50 17.56 7.82 10.47
C LYS A 50 16.19 8.26 10.96
N GLN A 51 15.14 7.57 10.52
CA GLN A 51 13.74 7.81 10.88
C GLN A 51 12.91 6.59 10.50
N SER A 52 11.85 6.26 11.25
CA SER A 52 10.91 5.22 10.83
C SER A 52 10.14 5.61 9.56
N PHE A 53 9.81 4.62 8.74
CA PHE A 53 9.16 4.80 7.45
C PHE A 53 7.81 5.51 7.53
N ASP A 54 6.91 5.13 8.44
CA ASP A 54 5.57 5.74 8.49
C ASP A 54 5.60 7.25 8.84
N PRO A 55 6.29 7.71 9.89
CA PRO A 55 6.46 9.15 10.13
C PRO A 55 7.11 9.90 8.96
N TRP A 56 8.11 9.28 8.31
CA TRP A 56 8.80 9.88 7.17
C TRP A 56 7.87 10.03 5.96
N ILE A 57 7.12 8.98 5.59
CA ILE A 57 6.26 9.05 4.41
C ILE A 57 5.06 9.99 4.63
N ARG A 58 4.53 10.05 5.86
CA ARG A 58 3.49 11.02 6.25
C ARG A 58 3.95 12.48 6.09
N SER A 59 5.22 12.79 6.32
CA SER A 59 5.71 14.15 6.10
C SER A 59 5.71 14.55 4.62
N LEU A 60 5.72 13.58 3.71
CA LEU A 60 5.67 13.81 2.26
C LEU A 60 4.24 13.92 1.72
N ILE A 61 3.32 13.08 2.20
CA ILE A 61 1.95 12.98 1.65
C ILE A 61 0.87 13.63 2.53
N GLY A 62 1.25 14.18 3.69
CA GLY A 62 0.33 14.80 4.64
C GLY A 62 -0.67 13.78 5.22
N ASN A 63 -1.94 14.19 5.28
CA ASN A 63 -3.03 13.39 5.86
C ASN A 63 -3.66 12.39 4.88
N ALA A 64 -3.00 12.09 3.75
CA ALA A 64 -3.50 11.11 2.80
C ALA A 64 -3.68 9.73 3.47
N ARG A 65 -4.82 9.08 3.21
CA ARG A 65 -5.13 7.77 3.80
C ARG A 65 -4.14 6.74 3.27
N GLN A 66 -3.46 6.07 4.20
CA GLN A 66 -2.57 4.95 3.90
C GLN A 66 -3.31 3.62 3.98
N GLU A 67 -3.24 2.84 2.93
CA GLU A 67 -3.69 1.46 2.86
C GLU A 67 -2.48 0.54 2.84
N TRP A 68 -2.46 -0.43 3.76
CA TRP A 68 -1.35 -1.36 3.92
C TRP A 68 -1.82 -2.77 3.63
N LYS A 69 -1.01 -3.52 2.87
CA LYS A 69 -1.22 -4.94 2.58
C LYS A 69 0.07 -5.73 2.75
N ILE A 70 -0.06 -7.00 3.11
CA ILE A 70 1.04 -7.96 3.14
C ILE A 70 0.78 -8.98 2.03
N GLU A 71 1.63 -8.95 1.02
CA GLU A 71 1.52 -9.77 -0.18
C GLU A 71 2.93 -10.02 -0.74
N ASP A 72 3.08 -11.01 -1.61
CA ASP A 72 4.33 -11.22 -2.32
C ASP A 72 4.70 -10.01 -3.16
N CYS A 73 6.00 -9.72 -3.24
CA CYS A 73 6.56 -8.62 -4.03
C CYS A 73 6.46 -8.89 -5.55
N GLY A 74 6.08 -10.11 -5.96
CA GLY A 74 6.11 -10.59 -7.34
C GLY A 74 4.77 -10.54 -8.05
N GLU A 75 4.60 -9.57 -8.95
CA GLU A 75 3.66 -9.68 -10.08
C GLU A 75 4.13 -8.90 -11.34
N GLN A 76 5.44 -8.67 -11.52
CA GLN A 76 5.92 -7.81 -12.62
C GLN A 76 7.29 -8.16 -13.23
N ILE A 77 7.61 -9.45 -13.41
CA ILE A 77 8.60 -9.84 -14.42
C ILE A 77 8.11 -11.14 -15.08
N GLY A 78 7.77 -11.06 -16.37
CA GLY A 78 7.22 -12.15 -17.16
C GLY A 78 8.25 -13.24 -17.43
N VAL A 79 8.57 -14.03 -16.42
CA VAL A 79 9.04 -15.42 -16.42
C VAL A 79 9.17 -15.81 -14.94
N GLN A 80 8.05 -16.15 -14.30
CA GLN A 80 8.12 -16.81 -13.00
C GLN A 80 8.46 -18.28 -13.24
N SER A 81 9.69 -18.66 -12.88
CA SER A 81 9.94 -20.04 -12.49
C SER A 81 9.04 -20.34 -11.28
N TYR A 82 8.31 -21.46 -11.34
CA TYR A 82 7.47 -21.95 -10.24
C TYR A 82 8.26 -22.21 -8.94
N ASP A 83 9.61 -22.18 -8.99
CA ASP A 83 10.51 -22.40 -7.85
C ASP A 83 11.01 -21.11 -7.18
N ALA A 84 10.64 -19.93 -7.68
CA ALA A 84 11.03 -18.67 -7.04
C ALA A 84 10.32 -18.54 -5.67
N ASP A 85 11.08 -18.24 -4.61
CA ASP A 85 10.56 -17.77 -3.31
C ASP A 85 10.54 -16.24 -3.35
N PRO A 86 9.50 -15.60 -3.93
CA PRO A 86 9.45 -14.15 -3.98
C PRO A 86 9.44 -13.60 -2.55
N PRO A 87 10.12 -12.47 -2.29
CA PRO A 87 10.03 -11.84 -0.99
C PRO A 87 8.58 -11.45 -0.68
N ILE A 88 8.24 -11.41 0.59
CA ILE A 88 6.99 -10.87 1.11
C ILE A 88 7.18 -9.37 1.34
N CYS A 89 6.28 -8.57 0.79
CA CYS A 89 6.30 -7.12 0.86
C CYS A 89 5.25 -6.57 1.82
N GLY A 90 5.64 -5.54 2.58
CA GLY A 90 4.71 -4.55 3.09
C GLY A 90 4.41 -3.54 1.98
N LYS A 91 3.20 -3.60 1.42
CA LYS A 91 2.76 -2.72 0.33
C LYS A 91 1.95 -1.56 0.89
N LEU A 92 2.48 -0.35 0.78
CA LEU A 92 1.77 0.89 1.02
C LEU A 92 1.14 1.39 -0.28
N TYR A 93 -0.15 1.68 -0.23
CA TYR A 93 -0.86 2.47 -1.22
C TYR A 93 -1.44 3.72 -0.55
N SER A 94 -1.31 4.87 -1.18
CA SER A 94 -1.95 6.10 -0.72
C SER A 94 -2.44 6.91 -1.90
N ARG A 95 -3.66 7.44 -1.79
CA ARG A 95 -4.21 8.41 -2.73
C ARG A 95 -4.24 9.78 -2.08
N LEU A 96 -3.62 10.76 -2.74
CA LEU A 96 -3.59 12.16 -2.30
C LEU A 96 -4.88 12.86 -2.73
N SER A 97 -5.18 14.00 -2.10
CA SER A 97 -6.39 14.79 -2.38
C SER A 97 -6.45 15.34 -3.81
N ASP A 98 -5.30 15.51 -4.45
CA ASP A 98 -5.19 15.95 -5.85
C ASP A 98 -5.24 14.79 -6.86
N GLY A 99 -5.63 13.59 -6.41
CA GLY A 99 -5.80 12.41 -7.25
C GLY A 99 -4.51 11.65 -7.55
N ARG A 100 -3.33 12.20 -7.22
CA ARG A 100 -2.06 11.48 -7.34
C ARG A 100 -2.00 10.30 -6.38
N VAL A 101 -1.21 9.30 -6.73
CA VAL A 101 -1.04 8.08 -5.96
C VAL A 101 0.42 7.84 -5.64
N LEU A 102 0.65 7.30 -4.43
CA LEU A 102 1.91 6.79 -3.95
C LEU A 102 1.78 5.27 -3.81
N ARG A 103 2.76 4.54 -4.33
CA ARG A 103 2.93 3.09 -4.08
C ARG A 103 4.34 2.87 -3.56
N VAL A 104 4.49 2.22 -2.41
CA VAL A 104 5.81 1.83 -1.89
C VAL A 104 5.75 0.41 -1.38
N TRP A 105 6.63 -0.45 -1.88
CA TRP A 105 6.74 -1.85 -1.48
C TRP A 105 8.09 -2.06 -0.80
N ILE A 106 8.04 -2.52 0.45
CA ILE A 106 9.23 -2.84 1.23
C ILE A 106 9.28 -4.36 1.38
N ALA A 107 10.30 -5.00 0.82
CA ALA A 107 10.55 -6.42 1.05
C ALA A 107 10.99 -6.58 2.52
N ILE A 108 10.24 -7.36 3.30
CA ILE A 108 10.41 -7.49 4.76
C ILE A 108 10.62 -8.93 5.22
N ALA A 109 10.30 -9.92 4.38
CA ALA A 109 10.46 -11.34 4.69
C ALA A 109 10.63 -12.17 3.40
N SER A 110 10.95 -13.45 3.55
CA SER A 110 10.73 -14.49 2.53
C SER A 110 9.90 -15.64 3.12
N HIS A 111 9.29 -16.50 2.29
CA HIS A 111 8.54 -17.64 2.81
C HIS A 111 9.46 -18.65 3.51
N LYS A 112 10.69 -18.83 2.99
CA LYS A 112 11.68 -19.77 3.56
C LYS A 112 12.30 -19.30 4.87
N THR A 113 12.56 -18.00 5.02
CA THR A 113 13.41 -17.50 6.12
C THR A 113 12.70 -16.55 7.08
N GLY A 114 11.49 -16.08 6.76
CA GLY A 114 10.77 -15.08 7.53
C GLY A 114 11.46 -13.71 7.52
N MET A 115 11.29 -12.92 8.58
CA MET A 115 11.79 -11.54 8.69
C MET A 115 13.28 -11.44 9.12
N LYS A 116 14.13 -12.39 8.70
CA LYS A 116 15.55 -12.43 9.08
C LYS A 116 16.44 -11.56 8.19
N ALA A 117 16.08 -11.42 6.92
CA ALA A 117 16.82 -10.60 5.97
C ALA A 117 16.63 -9.10 6.28
N PRO A 118 17.64 -8.25 5.98
CA PRO A 118 17.47 -6.81 6.01
C PRO A 118 16.31 -6.37 5.10
N PRO A 119 15.52 -5.35 5.49
CA PRO A 119 14.46 -4.85 4.63
C PRO A 119 15.08 -4.10 3.43
N ILE A 120 14.45 -4.22 2.27
CA ILE A 120 14.90 -3.60 1.01
C ILE A 120 13.74 -2.82 0.41
N LEU A 121 14.04 -1.66 -0.17
CA LEU A 121 13.09 -0.97 -1.04
C LEU A 121 12.92 -1.82 -2.30
N TRP A 122 11.80 -2.55 -2.39
CA TRP A 122 11.52 -3.34 -3.58
C TRP A 122 11.17 -2.42 -4.73
N LEU A 123 10.28 -1.46 -4.47
CA LEU A 123 9.75 -0.58 -5.49
C LEU A 123 9.07 0.65 -4.87
N ALA A 124 9.14 1.78 -5.57
CA ALA A 124 8.33 2.96 -5.26
C ALA A 124 7.88 3.67 -6.55
N TYR A 125 6.65 4.17 -6.57
CA TYR A 125 6.06 4.97 -7.64
C TYR A 125 5.29 6.16 -7.07
N PHE A 126 5.32 7.27 -7.80
CA PHE A 126 4.49 8.43 -7.48
C PHE A 126 4.02 9.15 -8.76
N GLY A 127 2.75 9.54 -8.81
CA GLY A 127 2.22 10.33 -9.93
C GLY A 127 0.71 10.20 -10.09
N VAL A 128 0.22 10.54 -11.28
CA VAL A 128 -1.19 10.32 -11.65
C VAL A 128 -1.40 8.81 -11.92
N PRO A 129 -2.53 8.20 -11.54
CA PRO A 129 -2.80 6.80 -11.86
C PRO A 129 -2.61 6.48 -13.35
N GLY A 130 -1.81 5.45 -13.67
CA GLY A 130 -1.47 5.06 -15.03
C GLY A 130 -0.30 5.82 -15.67
N GLN A 131 0.20 6.85 -15.00
CA GLN A 131 1.36 7.66 -15.41
C GLN A 131 2.33 7.87 -14.23
N GLU A 132 2.35 6.93 -13.28
CA GLU A 132 3.24 7.04 -12.13
C GLU A 132 4.71 6.92 -12.55
N LEU A 133 5.56 7.80 -12.00
CA LEU A 133 7.00 7.76 -12.24
C LEU A 133 7.69 6.87 -11.20
N PRO A 134 8.63 6.00 -11.59
CA PRO A 134 9.40 5.20 -10.65
C PRO A 134 10.32 6.08 -9.80
N ALA A 135 10.41 5.75 -8.51
CA ALA A 135 11.41 6.27 -7.60
C ALA A 135 12.39 5.14 -7.23
N ALA A 136 13.52 5.08 -7.93
CA ALA A 136 14.58 4.09 -7.66
C ALA A 136 15.16 4.21 -6.23
N LYS A 137 14.97 5.36 -5.59
CA LYS A 137 15.43 5.70 -4.24
C LYS A 137 14.34 6.47 -3.50
N LEU A 138 14.19 6.23 -2.20
CA LEU A 138 13.21 6.96 -1.37
C LEU A 138 13.53 8.46 -1.33
N SER A 139 14.80 8.85 -1.38
CA SER A 139 15.24 10.24 -1.41
C SER A 139 14.78 11.00 -2.66
N TYR A 140 14.29 10.32 -3.70
CA TYR A 140 13.74 10.94 -4.90
C TYR A 140 12.25 11.28 -4.78
N LEU A 141 11.51 10.62 -3.89
CA LEU A 141 10.08 10.87 -3.68
C LEU A 141 9.75 12.34 -3.37
N PRO A 142 10.50 13.07 -2.51
CA PRO A 142 10.23 14.49 -2.26
C PRO A 142 10.30 15.36 -3.53
N THR A 143 11.13 14.99 -4.50
CA THR A 143 11.22 15.69 -5.80
C THR A 143 10.00 15.39 -6.66
N LEU A 144 9.57 14.13 -6.75
CA LEU A 144 8.37 13.75 -7.50
C LEU A 144 7.09 14.37 -6.91
N VAL A 145 6.98 14.36 -5.57
CA VAL A 145 5.84 14.96 -4.85
C VAL A 145 5.73 16.47 -5.12
N ARG A 146 6.85 17.18 -5.21
CA ARG A 146 6.87 18.61 -5.53
C ARG A 146 6.72 18.89 -7.03
N GLY A 147 7.37 18.12 -7.88
CA GLY A 147 7.50 18.37 -9.32
C GLY A 147 6.22 18.09 -10.12
N VAL A 148 5.43 17.08 -9.76
CA VAL A 148 4.20 16.74 -10.50
C VAL A 148 3.08 17.79 -10.29
N ALA A 149 3.21 18.69 -9.32
CA ALA A 149 2.31 19.83 -9.19
C ALA A 149 2.44 20.86 -10.35
N GLY A 150 3.50 20.77 -11.17
CA GLY A 150 3.79 21.72 -12.25
C GLY A 150 3.23 21.37 -13.63
N GLN A 151 2.86 20.11 -13.89
CA GLN A 151 2.53 19.66 -15.26
C GLN A 151 1.03 19.75 -15.59
N GLN A 152 0.17 20.07 -14.62
CA GLN A 152 -1.27 20.27 -14.83
C GLN A 152 -1.66 21.72 -15.18
N ARG A 153 -0.68 22.61 -15.40
CA ARG A 153 -0.91 24.03 -15.73
C ARG A 153 -0.64 24.38 -17.20
N GLY A 154 -0.64 23.41 -18.10
CA GLY A 154 -0.33 23.61 -19.52
C GLY A 154 -1.20 22.75 -20.42
N SER A 155 -2.52 22.95 -20.38
CA SER A 155 -3.48 22.42 -21.37
C SER A 155 -4.77 23.25 -21.26
N GLU A 156 -4.69 24.54 -21.57
CA GLU A 156 -5.86 25.34 -22.00
C GLU A 156 -5.66 25.70 -23.48
#